data_AF-A0A811VBN9-F1
#
_entry.id   AF-A0A811VBN9-F1
#
_cell.length_a   1.000
_cell.length_b   1.000
_cell.length_c   1.000
_cell.angle_alpha   90.00
_cell.angle_beta   90.00
_cell.angle_gamma   90.00
#
_symmetry.space_group_name_H-M   'P 1'
#
loop_
_entity.id
_entity.type
_entity.pdbx_description
1 polymer ?
#
loop_
_entity_poly.entity_id
_entity_poly.type
_entity_poly.pdbx_seq_one_letter_code
_entity_poly.pdbx_strand_id
1 'polypeptide(L)'
;MFRTVIPIVIWLLLLQYQCHAEQKTTTDCSKLPKSIAPQSCCRFPEPFQNPILNECYTLYNDIGQCFVECLFNRSGICHQGKCSYQRAIDYLDSEFALQQSAFKDIYKRAFKKCIAKANDVLGNMVKRFSRHGCHPLPEIIRFCIRNEMFTSCPNGYWNEKVPGCSKKRDFIRNCIKDN
;
A
#
# COMPACT_ATOMS: atom_id res chain seq x y z
N MET A 1 60.49 -6.80 37.22
CA MET A 1 59.59 -7.81 36.65
C MET A 1 58.14 -7.32 36.81
N PHE A 2 57.68 -6.40 35.97
CA PHE A 2 56.25 -6.08 35.85
C PHE A 2 55.95 -5.95 34.36
N ARG A 3 55.33 -7.03 33.85
CA ARG A 3 55.00 -7.24 32.46
C ARG A 3 53.91 -6.26 32.03
N THR A 4 54.12 -5.73 30.83
CA THR A 4 53.12 -5.31 29.86
C THR A 4 51.81 -6.12 29.93
N VAL A 5 50.76 -5.57 30.55
CA VAL A 5 49.39 -6.15 30.51
C VAL A 5 48.34 -5.13 30.03
N ILE A 6 48.71 -3.87 29.85
CA ILE A 6 47.75 -2.78 29.58
C ILE A 6 47.20 -2.73 28.13
N PRO A 7 47.91 -3.11 27.04
CA PRO A 7 47.38 -2.87 25.69
C PRO A 7 46.31 -3.88 25.23
N ILE A 8 46.15 -5.00 25.92
CA ILE A 8 45.25 -6.10 25.49
C ILE A 8 43.78 -5.81 25.89
N VAL A 9 43.57 -5.11 27.01
CA VAL A 9 42.22 -4.84 27.53
C VAL A 9 41.47 -3.81 26.66
N ILE A 10 42.20 -2.86 26.06
CA ILE A 10 41.62 -1.81 25.19
C ILE A 10 41.20 -2.41 23.83
N TRP A 11 41.92 -3.41 23.32
CA TRP A 11 41.54 -4.12 22.10
C TRP A 11 40.29 -5.00 22.27
N LEU A 12 40.09 -5.59 23.47
CA LEU A 12 38.91 -6.40 23.76
C LEU A 12 37.63 -5.56 23.93
N LEU A 13 37.74 -4.30 24.38
CA LEU A 13 36.60 -3.39 24.50
C LEU A 13 36.16 -2.79 23.16
N LEU A 14 37.07 -2.62 22.20
CA LEU A 14 36.74 -2.12 20.85
C LEU A 14 36.09 -3.19 19.95
N LEU A 15 36.33 -4.48 20.21
CA LEU A 15 35.70 -5.59 19.49
C LEU A 15 34.23 -5.84 19.89
N GLN A 16 33.78 -5.32 21.03
CA GLN A 16 32.37 -5.42 21.45
C GLN A 16 31.43 -4.43 20.74
N TYR A 17 31.99 -3.42 20.05
CA TYR A 17 31.19 -2.37 19.39
C TYR A 17 30.69 -2.73 17.98
N GLN A 18 31.02 -3.91 17.44
CA GLN A 18 30.69 -4.29 16.05
C GLN A 18 29.70 -5.46 15.92
N CYS A 19 28.90 -5.76 16.94
CA CYS A 19 27.79 -6.72 16.79
C CYS A 19 26.47 -6.15 17.29
N HIS A 20 25.98 -5.09 16.67
CA HIS A 20 24.53 -5.02 16.44
C HIS A 20 24.21 -6.01 15.32
N ALA A 21 24.06 -7.28 15.72
CA ALA A 21 23.43 -8.28 14.88
C ALA A 21 22.01 -7.76 14.58
N GLU A 22 21.80 -7.34 13.35
CA GLU A 22 20.48 -7.07 12.81
C GLU A 22 19.69 -8.37 12.96
N GLN A 23 18.80 -8.42 13.97
CA GLN A 23 18.02 -9.60 14.28
C GLN A 23 17.02 -9.78 13.13
N LYS A 24 17.45 -10.46 12.07
CA LYS A 24 16.63 -10.77 10.90
C LYS A 24 15.59 -11.78 11.35
N THR A 25 14.49 -11.29 11.90
CA THR A 25 13.35 -12.11 12.28
C THR A 25 12.81 -12.77 11.01
N THR A 26 13.16 -14.04 10.82
CA THR A 26 12.67 -14.85 9.70
C THR A 26 11.14 -14.86 9.74
N THR A 27 10.51 -14.29 8.71
CA THR A 27 9.05 -14.24 8.61
C THR A 27 8.50 -15.64 8.36
N ASP A 28 7.59 -16.13 9.22
CA ASP A 28 6.91 -17.42 9.05
C ASP A 28 5.79 -17.29 7.99
N CYS A 29 6.09 -17.74 6.77
CA CYS A 29 5.15 -17.69 5.64
C CYS A 29 4.03 -18.75 5.71
N SER A 30 4.10 -19.71 6.64
CA SER A 30 3.07 -20.75 6.81
C SER A 30 1.87 -20.25 7.63
N LYS A 31 2.00 -19.11 8.33
CA LYS A 31 0.95 -18.55 9.20
C LYS A 31 0.45 -17.23 8.66
N LEU A 32 -0.74 -17.25 8.08
CA LEU A 32 -1.42 -16.04 7.63
C LEU A 32 -1.67 -15.08 8.81
N PRO A 33 -1.24 -13.80 8.72
CA PRO A 33 -1.55 -12.81 9.74
C PRO A 33 -3.06 -12.57 9.87
N LYS A 34 -3.50 -12.14 11.05
CA LYS A 34 -4.88 -11.68 11.25
C LYS A 34 -5.19 -10.52 10.28
N SER A 35 -6.44 -10.45 9.83
CA SER A 35 -6.91 -9.32 9.01
C SER A 35 -6.83 -8.02 9.80
N ILE A 36 -6.19 -7.01 9.22
CA ILE A 36 -6.04 -5.66 9.79
C ILE A 36 -6.31 -4.66 8.66
N ALA A 37 -7.11 -3.63 8.92
CA ALA A 37 -7.37 -2.57 7.96
C ALA A 37 -6.06 -1.81 7.63
N PRO A 38 -5.65 -1.69 6.36
CA PRO A 38 -4.46 -0.93 5.98
C PRO A 38 -4.37 0.46 6.62
N GLN A 39 -5.49 1.19 6.68
CA GLN A 39 -5.53 2.55 7.24
C GLN A 39 -5.28 2.63 8.75
N SER A 40 -5.53 1.55 9.52
CA SER A 40 -5.22 1.57 10.96
C SER A 40 -3.71 1.53 11.23
N CYS A 41 -2.96 0.93 10.31
CA CYS A 41 -1.50 0.84 10.35
C CYS A 41 -0.78 1.98 9.64
N CYS A 42 -1.34 2.49 8.54
CA CYS A 42 -0.72 3.54 7.73
C CYS A 42 -1.72 4.66 7.43
N ARG A 43 -1.39 5.88 7.86
CA ARG A 43 -2.23 7.08 7.66
C ARG A 43 -2.00 7.70 6.28
N PHE A 44 -2.28 6.96 5.21
CA PHE A 44 -2.26 7.50 3.86
C PHE A 44 -3.55 8.28 3.54
N PRO A 45 -3.48 9.39 2.79
CA PRO A 45 -4.65 10.20 2.44
C PRO A 45 -5.54 9.50 1.41
N GLU A 46 -6.83 9.80 1.36
CA GLU A 46 -7.71 9.38 0.26
C GLU A 46 -7.31 10.16 -1.02
N PRO A 47 -7.09 9.49 -2.16
CA PRO A 47 -6.64 10.15 -3.37
C PRO A 47 -7.75 10.91 -4.14
N PHE A 48 -9.03 10.70 -3.80
CA PHE A 48 -10.15 11.36 -4.48
C PHE A 48 -10.61 12.64 -3.75
N GLN A 49 -11.03 13.64 -4.52
CA GLN A 49 -11.53 14.92 -3.96
C GLN A 49 -12.85 14.75 -3.21
N ASN A 50 -13.06 15.63 -2.22
CA ASN A 50 -14.29 15.67 -1.42
C ASN A 50 -15.58 15.82 -2.25
N PRO A 51 -15.67 16.65 -3.32
CA PRO A 51 -16.88 16.71 -4.14
C PRO A 51 -17.20 15.36 -4.81
N ILE A 52 -16.20 14.66 -5.33
CA ILE A 52 -16.36 13.33 -5.93
C ILE A 52 -16.77 12.31 -4.86
N LEU A 53 -16.12 12.34 -3.69
CA LEU A 53 -16.46 11.45 -2.57
C LEU A 53 -17.92 11.65 -2.13
N ASN A 54 -18.33 12.89 -1.89
CA ASN A 54 -19.68 13.23 -1.41
C ASN A 54 -20.76 12.85 -2.43
N GLU A 55 -20.50 13.11 -3.72
CA GLU A 55 -21.41 12.71 -4.79
C GLU A 55 -21.57 11.18 -4.82
N CYS A 56 -20.48 10.43 -4.80
CA CYS A 56 -20.54 8.97 -4.83
C CYS A 56 -21.15 8.38 -3.56
N TYR A 57 -20.96 8.99 -2.38
CA TYR A 57 -21.66 8.59 -1.15
C TYR A 57 -23.17 8.84 -1.24
N THR A 58 -23.59 9.91 -1.91
CA THR A 58 -25.02 10.21 -2.09
C THR A 58 -25.69 9.22 -3.04
N LEU A 59 -24.96 8.76 -4.06
CA LEU A 59 -25.45 7.77 -5.01
C LEU A 59 -25.44 6.34 -4.45
N TYR A 60 -24.45 6.03 -3.61
CA TYR A 60 -24.21 4.69 -3.10
C TYR A 60 -24.01 4.73 -1.58
N ASN A 61 -24.99 4.20 -0.86
CA ASN A 61 -24.99 4.15 0.61
C ASN A 61 -23.95 3.17 1.19
N ASP A 62 -23.43 2.24 0.36
CA ASP A 62 -22.41 1.27 0.75
C ASP A 62 -21.06 1.53 0.07
N ILE A 63 -19.96 1.34 0.80
CA ILE A 63 -18.59 1.45 0.26
C ILE A 63 -18.22 0.14 -0.46
N GLY A 64 -18.98 -0.17 -1.52
CA GLY A 64 -18.84 -1.37 -2.36
C GLY A 64 -18.36 -1.08 -3.78
N GLN A 65 -18.61 -2.02 -4.71
CA GLN A 65 -18.15 -1.92 -6.11
C GLN A 65 -18.67 -0.67 -6.82
N CYS A 66 -19.95 -0.36 -6.66
CA CYS A 66 -20.58 0.77 -7.33
C CYS A 66 -20.04 2.11 -6.83
N PHE A 67 -19.81 2.24 -5.52
CA PHE A 67 -19.16 3.41 -4.94
C PHE A 67 -17.76 3.60 -5.53
N VAL A 68 -16.94 2.54 -5.60
CA VAL A 68 -15.59 2.65 -6.14
C VAL A 68 -15.59 2.90 -7.66
N GLU A 69 -16.50 2.28 -8.41
CA GLU A 69 -16.67 2.56 -9.83
C GLU A 69 -17.05 4.04 -10.06
N CYS A 70 -17.94 4.59 -9.23
CA CYS A 70 -18.28 6.00 -9.27
C CYS A 70 -17.05 6.90 -9.09
N LEU A 71 -16.22 6.65 -8.07
CA LEU A 71 -15.01 7.44 -7.83
C LEU A 71 -14.08 7.45 -9.04
N PHE A 72 -13.84 6.27 -9.62
CA PHE A 72 -12.94 6.11 -10.77
C PHE A 72 -13.51 6.68 -12.07
N ASN A 73 -14.83 6.64 -12.26
CA ASN A 73 -15.49 7.24 -13.41
C ASN A 73 -15.54 8.78 -13.30
N ARG A 74 -15.87 9.32 -12.11
CA ARG A 74 -15.93 10.77 -11.86
C ARG A 74 -14.57 11.45 -11.89
N SER A 75 -13.53 10.76 -11.44
CA SER A 75 -12.13 11.22 -11.60
C SER A 75 -11.60 11.09 -13.03
N GLY A 76 -12.35 10.46 -13.95
CA GLY A 76 -11.93 10.22 -15.33
C GLY A 76 -10.87 9.13 -15.49
N ILE A 77 -10.44 8.46 -14.42
CA ILE A 77 -9.43 7.40 -14.45
C ILE A 77 -9.93 6.20 -15.27
N CYS A 78 -11.20 5.83 -15.06
CA CYS A 78 -11.87 4.79 -15.81
C CYS A 78 -12.99 5.36 -16.67
N HIS A 79 -13.25 4.72 -17.80
CA HIS A 79 -14.39 5.03 -18.66
C HIS A 79 -14.87 3.72 -19.29
N GLN A 80 -16.16 3.42 -19.15
CA GLN A 80 -16.81 2.23 -19.72
C GLN A 80 -16.05 0.93 -19.42
N GLY A 81 -15.70 0.70 -18.16
CA GLY A 81 -15.01 -0.52 -17.72
C GLY A 81 -13.54 -0.62 -18.14
N LYS A 82 -12.93 0.47 -18.65
CA LYS A 82 -11.50 0.52 -18.99
C LYS A 82 -10.79 1.63 -18.22
N CYS A 83 -9.72 1.26 -17.52
CA CYS A 83 -8.92 2.18 -16.72
C CYS A 83 -7.56 2.42 -17.37
N SER A 84 -7.07 3.66 -17.32
CA SER A 84 -5.80 4.05 -17.94
C SER A 84 -4.86 4.65 -16.91
N TYR A 85 -3.60 4.22 -16.95
CA TYR A 85 -2.55 4.83 -16.13
C TYR A 85 -2.35 6.31 -16.46
N GLN A 86 -2.44 6.70 -17.74
CA GLN A 86 -2.26 8.11 -18.11
C GLN A 86 -3.32 9.00 -17.45
N ARG A 87 -4.59 8.60 -17.54
CA ARG A 87 -5.69 9.34 -16.90
C ARG A 87 -5.56 9.37 -15.38
N ALA A 88 -5.05 8.28 -14.78
CA ALA A 88 -4.73 8.26 -13.36
C ALA A 88 -3.67 9.31 -13.00
N ILE A 89 -2.60 9.43 -13.80
CA ILE A 89 -1.56 10.45 -13.57
C ILE A 89 -2.12 11.86 -13.75
N ASP A 90 -2.89 12.10 -14.81
CA ASP A 90 -3.51 13.41 -15.06
C ASP A 90 -4.38 13.84 -13.87
N TYR A 91 -5.18 12.90 -13.34
CA TYR A 91 -5.96 13.11 -12.13
C TYR A 91 -5.07 13.43 -10.92
N LEU A 92 -4.14 12.54 -10.57
CA LEU A 92 -3.27 12.71 -9.39
C LEU A 92 -2.42 13.99 -9.44
N ASP A 93 -2.04 14.44 -10.63
CA ASP A 93 -1.29 15.69 -10.81
C ASP A 93 -2.14 16.95 -10.65
N SER A 94 -3.45 16.84 -10.87
CA SER A 94 -4.41 17.91 -10.53
C SER A 94 -4.72 18.00 -9.03
N GLU A 95 -4.42 16.96 -8.24
CA GLU A 95 -4.79 16.87 -6.82
C GLU A 95 -3.79 17.53 -5.87
N PHE A 96 -4.03 18.80 -5.52
CA PHE A 96 -3.15 19.60 -4.65
C PHE A 96 -2.83 18.94 -3.28
N ALA A 97 -3.80 18.25 -2.67
CA ALA A 97 -3.59 17.56 -1.39
C ALA A 97 -2.59 16.39 -1.52
N LEU A 98 -2.60 15.69 -2.66
CA LEU A 98 -1.62 14.65 -2.94
C LEU A 98 -0.25 15.24 -3.30
N GLN A 99 -0.22 16.36 -4.02
CA GLN A 99 1.02 17.01 -4.44
C GLN A 99 1.93 17.40 -3.26
N GLN A 100 1.34 17.75 -2.13
CA GLN A 100 2.06 18.09 -0.89
C GLN A 100 2.32 16.88 0.02
N SER A 101 1.84 15.69 -0.35
CA SER A 101 1.94 14.50 0.48
C SER A 101 3.22 13.70 0.18
N ALA A 102 3.75 13.04 1.21
CA ALA A 102 4.80 12.02 1.05
C ALA A 102 4.33 10.78 0.23
N PHE A 103 3.04 10.72 -0.12
CA PHE A 103 2.44 9.61 -0.85
C PHE A 103 2.31 9.85 -2.35
N LYS A 104 2.60 11.05 -2.88
CA LYS A 104 2.47 11.38 -4.31
C LYS A 104 3.07 10.30 -5.21
N ASP A 105 4.37 10.05 -5.04
CA ASP A 105 5.07 9.11 -5.92
C ASP A 105 4.71 7.65 -5.62
N ILE A 106 4.29 7.36 -4.38
CA ILE A 106 3.79 6.03 -4.01
C ILE A 106 2.48 5.78 -4.76
N TYR A 107 1.55 6.73 -4.80
CA TYR A 107 0.31 6.63 -5.57
C TYR A 107 0.60 6.45 -7.06
N LYS A 108 1.48 7.27 -7.65
CA LYS A 108 1.83 7.12 -9.08
C LYS A 108 2.34 5.72 -9.40
N ARG A 109 3.27 5.19 -8.60
CA ARG A 109 3.78 3.81 -8.77
C ARG A 109 2.69 2.77 -8.58
N ALA A 110 1.86 2.93 -7.55
CA ALA A 110 0.77 2.01 -7.24
C ALA A 110 -0.27 1.96 -8.37
N PHE A 111 -0.73 3.11 -8.88
CA PHE A 111 -1.65 3.17 -10.01
C PHE A 111 -1.05 2.53 -11.26
N LYS A 112 0.24 2.76 -11.55
CA LYS A 112 0.94 2.11 -12.68
C LYS A 112 0.89 0.58 -12.55
N LYS A 113 1.36 0.06 -11.41
CA LYS A 113 1.43 -1.38 -11.15
C LYS A 113 0.05 -2.03 -11.15
N CYS A 114 -0.89 -1.43 -10.42
CA CYS A 114 -2.22 -2.01 -10.21
C CYS A 114 -3.08 -1.96 -11.47
N ILE A 115 -3.04 -0.90 -12.27
CA ILE A 115 -3.78 -0.85 -13.55
C ILE A 115 -3.21 -1.86 -14.55
N ALA A 116 -1.88 -1.98 -14.64
CA ALA A 116 -1.26 -2.97 -15.53
C ALA A 116 -1.66 -4.40 -15.12
N LYS A 117 -1.47 -4.76 -13.84
CA LYS A 117 -1.84 -6.08 -13.32
C LYS A 117 -3.33 -6.37 -13.46
N ALA A 118 -4.16 -5.36 -13.22
CA ALA A 118 -5.59 -5.45 -13.45
C ALA A 118 -5.83 -5.75 -14.94
N ASN A 119 -5.38 -4.93 -15.88
CA ASN A 119 -5.65 -5.18 -17.29
C ASN A 119 -5.14 -6.55 -17.80
N ASP A 120 -4.02 -7.06 -17.28
CA ASP A 120 -3.47 -8.38 -17.63
C ASP A 120 -4.33 -9.54 -17.12
N VAL A 121 -4.92 -9.41 -15.92
CA VAL A 121 -5.76 -10.45 -15.30
C VAL A 121 -7.22 -10.36 -15.78
N LEU A 122 -7.64 -9.21 -16.34
CA LEU A 122 -9.04 -8.81 -16.38
C LEU A 122 -9.68 -8.80 -17.78
N GLY A 123 -9.44 -9.86 -18.56
CA GLY A 123 -10.30 -10.23 -19.68
C GLY A 123 -11.71 -10.68 -19.24
N ASN A 124 -12.32 -11.65 -19.93
CA ASN A 124 -13.71 -12.06 -19.70
C ASN A 124 -14.04 -12.62 -18.29
N MET A 125 -13.06 -12.94 -17.44
CA MET A 125 -13.31 -13.50 -16.10
C MET A 125 -13.94 -12.52 -15.12
N VAL A 126 -13.83 -11.22 -15.40
CA VAL A 126 -14.04 -10.17 -14.40
C VAL A 126 -15.47 -9.77 -14.27
N LYS A 127 -16.21 -9.86 -15.37
CA LYS A 127 -17.68 -9.72 -15.37
C LYS A 127 -18.33 -10.66 -14.37
N ARG A 128 -17.73 -11.83 -14.06
CA ARG A 128 -18.25 -12.78 -13.06
C ARG A 128 -18.18 -12.26 -11.63
N PHE A 129 -17.33 -11.28 -11.36
CA PHE A 129 -17.22 -10.64 -10.05
C PHE A 129 -18.06 -9.36 -9.93
N SER A 130 -18.85 -9.03 -10.96
CA SER A 130 -19.75 -7.88 -10.92
C SER A 130 -20.82 -8.09 -9.86
N ARG A 131 -21.00 -7.08 -9.01
CA ARG A 131 -22.03 -7.00 -7.99
C ARG A 131 -22.89 -5.78 -8.27
N HIS A 132 -24.21 -5.94 -8.14
CA HIS A 132 -25.19 -4.87 -8.34
C HIS A 132 -25.09 -4.17 -9.72
N GLY A 133 -24.61 -4.89 -10.75
CA GLY A 133 -24.45 -4.36 -12.11
C GLY A 133 -23.23 -3.46 -12.33
N CYS A 134 -22.39 -3.29 -11.31
CA CYS A 134 -21.23 -2.41 -11.36
C CYS A 134 -19.98 -3.16 -11.84
N HIS A 135 -19.11 -2.46 -12.54
CA HIS A 135 -17.88 -3.04 -13.07
C HIS A 135 -16.89 -3.28 -11.92
N PRO A 136 -16.31 -4.48 -11.77
CA PRO A 136 -15.49 -4.79 -10.59
C PRO A 136 -14.02 -4.34 -10.71
N LEU A 137 -13.56 -3.97 -11.92
CA LEU A 137 -12.19 -3.48 -12.18
C LEU A 137 -11.75 -2.33 -11.25
N PRO A 138 -12.52 -1.23 -11.05
CA PRO A 138 -12.15 -0.17 -10.11
C PRO A 138 -11.93 -0.64 -8.67
N GLU A 139 -12.78 -1.54 -8.16
CA GLU A 139 -12.63 -2.08 -6.80
C GLU A 139 -11.33 -2.88 -6.66
N ILE A 140 -11.01 -3.72 -7.64
CA ILE A 140 -9.78 -4.52 -7.68
C ILE A 140 -8.56 -3.60 -7.71
N ILE A 141 -8.57 -2.56 -8.57
CA ILE A 141 -7.48 -1.58 -8.64
C ILE A 141 -7.33 -0.85 -7.29
N ARG A 142 -8.42 -0.37 -6.70
CA ARG A 142 -8.38 0.34 -5.40
C ARG A 142 -7.88 -0.54 -4.27
N PHE A 143 -8.24 -1.82 -4.27
CA PHE A 143 -7.72 -2.79 -3.30
C PHE A 143 -6.20 -2.97 -3.46
N CYS A 144 -5.73 -3.15 -4.69
CA CYS A 144 -4.29 -3.24 -4.98
C CYS A 144 -3.54 -1.97 -4.54
N ILE A 145 -4.04 -0.77 -4.88
CA ILE A 145 -3.40 0.50 -4.51
C ILE A 145 -3.30 0.63 -2.98
N ARG A 146 -4.33 0.26 -2.23
CA ARG A 146 -4.30 0.31 -0.77
C ARG A 146 -3.28 -0.66 -0.16
N ASN A 147 -3.04 -1.81 -0.79
CA ASN A 147 -1.96 -2.70 -0.39
C ASN A 147 -0.59 -2.09 -0.67
N GLU A 148 -0.40 -1.45 -1.83
CA GLU A 148 0.84 -0.73 -2.14
C GLU A 148 1.09 0.43 -1.16
N MET A 149 0.05 1.18 -0.76
CA MET A 149 0.17 2.23 0.27
C MET A 149 0.61 1.65 1.61
N PHE A 150 0.06 0.49 1.99
CA PHE A 150 0.40 -0.19 3.23
C PHE A 150 1.84 -0.70 3.23
N THR A 151 2.26 -1.38 2.16
CA THR A 151 3.60 -1.97 2.07
C THR A 151 4.69 -0.94 1.82
N SER A 152 4.36 0.23 1.25
CA SER A 152 5.31 1.32 1.00
C SER A 152 5.14 2.49 1.98
N CYS A 153 4.38 2.30 3.07
CA CYS A 153 4.07 3.36 4.02
C CYS A 153 5.33 4.01 4.60
N PRO A 154 5.49 5.34 4.52
CA PRO A 154 6.61 6.04 5.16
C PRO A 154 6.50 5.99 6.69
N ASN A 155 7.65 5.94 7.37
CA ASN A 155 7.72 5.77 8.82
C ASN A 155 6.92 6.82 9.62
N GLY A 156 6.90 8.09 9.19
CA GLY A 156 6.13 9.15 9.87
C GLY A 156 4.61 8.98 9.83
N TYR A 157 4.10 8.12 8.93
CA TYR A 157 2.67 7.83 8.79
C TYR A 157 2.28 6.46 9.32
N TRP A 158 3.27 5.66 9.74
CA TRP A 158 3.08 4.34 10.29
C TRP A 158 2.66 4.40 11.77
N ASN A 159 1.72 3.53 12.15
CA ASN A 159 1.18 3.45 13.50
C ASN A 159 1.69 2.20 14.22
N GLU A 160 2.80 2.34 14.95
CA GLU A 160 3.41 1.24 15.71
C GLU A 160 2.55 0.76 16.89
N LYS A 161 1.53 1.53 17.30
CA LYS A 161 0.67 1.17 18.43
C LYS A 161 -0.37 0.11 18.07
N VAL A 162 -0.63 -0.15 16.79
CA VAL A 162 -1.62 -1.13 16.35
C VAL A 162 -0.96 -2.50 16.25
N PRO A 163 -1.35 -3.48 17.09
CA PRO A 163 -0.71 -4.79 17.10
C PRO A 163 -0.87 -5.51 15.76
N GLY A 164 0.23 -6.12 15.29
CA GLY A 164 0.23 -6.95 14.09
C GLY A 164 0.46 -6.21 12.77
N CYS A 165 0.54 -4.87 12.77
CA CYS A 165 0.85 -4.10 11.55
C CYS A 165 2.19 -4.51 10.93
N SER A 166 3.27 -4.56 11.72
CA SER A 166 4.61 -4.89 11.23
C SER A 166 4.67 -6.33 10.75
N LYS A 167 4.12 -7.27 11.53
CA LYS A 167 4.00 -8.68 11.14
C LYS A 167 3.24 -8.86 9.81
N LYS A 168 2.14 -8.13 9.60
CA LYS A 168 1.38 -8.17 8.36
C LYS A 168 2.19 -7.59 7.19
N ARG A 169 2.88 -6.46 7.39
CA ARG A 169 3.72 -5.83 6.36
C ARG A 169 4.86 -6.75 5.94
N ASP A 170 5.54 -7.37 6.89
CA ASP A 170 6.65 -8.28 6.64
C ASP A 170 6.17 -9.55 5.94
N PHE A 171 5.02 -10.10 6.36
CA PHE A 171 4.39 -11.22 5.65
C PHE A 171 4.08 -10.89 4.18
N ILE A 172 3.47 -9.73 3.90
CA ILE A 172 3.18 -9.35 2.52
C ILE A 172 4.47 -9.20 1.71
N ARG A 173 5.48 -8.52 2.25
CA ARG A 173 6.76 -8.28 1.55
C ARG A 173 7.57 -9.55 1.32
N ASN A 174 7.55 -10.50 2.25
CA ASN A 174 8.45 -11.65 2.23
C ASN A 174 7.78 -12.94 1.72
N CYS A 175 6.45 -13.06 1.83
CA CYS A 175 5.74 -14.30 1.58
C CYS A 175 4.78 -14.23 0.39
N ILE A 176 4.27 -13.04 0.04
CA ILE A 176 3.41 -12.86 -1.13
C ILE A 176 4.31 -12.41 -2.28
N LYS A 177 4.70 -13.34 -3.15
CA LYS A 177 5.46 -13.03 -4.36
C LYS A 177 4.61 -12.18 -5.30
N ASP A 178 5.22 -11.14 -5.86
CA ASP A 178 4.72 -10.47 -7.07
C ASP A 178 4.82 -11.48 -8.23
N ASN A 179 3.79 -12.31 -8.39
CA ASN A 179 3.53 -12.99 -9.66
C ASN A 179 2.86 -12.01 -10.63
#